data_AF-A0A2L2NCJ5-F1
#
_entry.id   AF-A0A2L2NCJ5-F1
#
_cell.length_a   1.000
_cell.length_b   1.000
_cell.length_c   1.000
_cell.angle_alpha   90.00
_cell.angle_beta   90.00
_cell.angle_gamma   90.00
#
_symmetry.space_group_name_H-M   'P 1'
#
loop_
_entity.id
_entity.type
_entity.pdbx_description
1 polymer ?
#
loop_
_entity_poly.entity_id
_entity_poly.type
_entity_poly.pdbx_seq_one_letter_code
_entity_poly.pdbx_strand_id
1 'polypeptide(L)'
;MKIYQEDLDWAVSQGLITAEQANALWNALSVRNSERPQFNFANVTFYFGALIVISAMTWFMTLAWESFGGSGIFLLASIYALCFVLAGSNLWWRQEMKIPGGLLFTIAVSLTPLAIYGLQRTTGFWTQGDPGTYQDFYLWIKGSWFLMELGTIIAGLVAINFVRFPFLTAPIAFSLYFMSMDITPLLFGEKTYNWQLRLLVSLWFGIACIVVAYLVDIRTRRRDGDYSFWLYLFGLLAFWFGLTLMGDSNEFQKFLYCLINLGLMLLSVLLKRKVFIVFGGMGVFGYLGHLAYSVFQNAVLFPFALTVLGISMIYLGTLYQRNSRNIELFLERLLPDTVRRLLPRE
;
A
#
# COMPACT_ATOMS: atom_id res chain seq x y z
N MET A 1 -12.12 14.34 -13.19
CA MET A 1 -11.98 14.30 -14.66
C MET A 1 -10.52 14.59 -15.01
N LYS A 2 -9.87 13.78 -15.85
CA LYS A 2 -8.59 14.17 -16.47
C LYS A 2 -8.93 14.97 -17.72
N ILE A 3 -8.29 16.13 -17.90
CA ILE A 3 -8.50 17.00 -19.06
C ILE A 3 -7.27 16.82 -19.95
N TYR A 4 -7.51 16.43 -21.19
CA TYR A 4 -6.53 16.34 -22.25
C TYR A 4 -6.62 17.58 -23.13
N GLN A 5 -5.56 17.85 -23.90
CA GLN A 5 -5.56 18.98 -24.83
C GLN A 5 -6.68 18.84 -25.86
N GLU A 6 -6.95 17.61 -26.29
CA GLU A 6 -8.06 17.23 -27.17
C GLU A 6 -9.44 17.62 -26.60
N ASP A 7 -9.62 17.62 -25.27
CA ASP A 7 -10.88 18.04 -24.65
C ASP A 7 -11.10 19.56 -24.79
N LEU A 8 -10.01 20.34 -24.78
CA LEU A 8 -10.06 21.79 -25.01
C LEU A 8 -10.26 22.10 -26.48
N ASP A 9 -9.60 21.35 -27.37
CA ASP A 9 -9.82 21.46 -28.82
C ASP A 9 -11.26 21.10 -29.19
N TRP A 10 -11.81 20.07 -28.56
CA TRP A 10 -13.23 19.73 -28.67
C TRP A 10 -14.11 20.89 -28.19
N ALA A 11 -13.83 21.49 -27.04
CA ALA A 11 -14.61 22.62 -26.53
C ALA A 11 -14.56 23.86 -27.46
N VAL A 12 -13.41 24.09 -28.11
CA VAL A 12 -13.27 25.11 -29.17
C VAL A 12 -14.11 24.75 -30.39
N SER A 13 -14.10 23.49 -30.83
CA SER A 13 -14.90 23.01 -31.97
C SER A 13 -16.42 23.17 -31.74
N GLN A 14 -16.85 23.09 -30.48
CA GLN A 14 -18.25 23.29 -30.07
C GLN A 14 -18.60 24.77 -29.85
N GLY A 15 -17.64 25.69 -30.03
CA GLY A 15 -17.83 27.12 -29.78
C GLY A 15 -18.05 27.48 -28.31
N LEU A 16 -17.72 26.58 -27.37
CA LEU A 16 -17.87 26.82 -25.93
C LEU A 16 -16.81 27.79 -25.39
N ILE A 17 -15.62 27.77 -25.97
CA ILE A 17 -14.48 28.63 -25.64
C ILE A 17 -13.73 29.03 -26.92
N THR A 18 -12.97 30.13 -26.89
CA THR A 18 -12.10 30.53 -28.00
C THR A 18 -10.77 29.76 -27.97
N ALA A 19 -10.08 29.68 -29.11
CA ALA A 19 -8.75 29.04 -29.19
C ALA A 19 -7.71 29.70 -28.25
N GLU A 20 -7.79 31.03 -28.07
CA GLU A 20 -6.94 31.75 -27.12
C GLU A 20 -7.25 31.37 -25.66
N GLN A 21 -8.54 31.22 -25.32
CA GLN A 21 -8.96 30.77 -24.00
C GLN A 21 -8.51 29.33 -23.73
N ALA A 22 -8.62 28.43 -24.72
CA ALA A 22 -8.13 27.07 -24.61
C ALA A 22 -6.62 27.02 -24.32
N ASN A 23 -5.81 27.77 -25.08
CA ASN A 23 -4.37 27.85 -24.87
C ASN A 23 -3.99 28.45 -23.51
N ALA A 24 -4.65 29.54 -23.09
CA ALA A 24 -4.43 30.14 -21.78
C ALA A 24 -4.78 29.18 -20.64
N LEU A 25 -5.91 28.47 -20.76
CA LEU A 25 -6.34 27.47 -19.78
C LEU A 25 -5.37 26.29 -19.72
N TRP A 26 -4.91 25.79 -20.88
CA TRP A 26 -3.95 24.70 -20.97
C TRP A 26 -2.63 25.07 -20.30
N ASN A 27 -2.10 26.26 -20.57
CA ASN A 27 -0.88 26.75 -19.93
C ASN A 27 -1.05 26.88 -18.41
N ALA A 28 -2.15 27.49 -17.96
CA ALA A 28 -2.44 27.62 -16.53
C ALA A 28 -2.58 26.26 -15.83
N LEU A 29 -3.25 25.30 -16.46
CA LEU A 29 -3.42 23.94 -15.93
C LEU A 29 -2.10 23.14 -15.95
N SER A 30 -1.27 23.35 -16.97
CA SER A 30 0.05 22.71 -17.09
C SER A 30 0.99 23.19 -16.00
N VAL A 31 1.05 24.50 -15.76
CA VAL A 31 1.81 25.10 -14.65
C VAL A 31 1.26 24.64 -13.31
N ARG A 32 -0.07 24.59 -13.13
CA ARG A 32 -0.69 24.13 -11.88
C ARG A 32 -0.44 22.65 -11.58
N ASN A 33 -0.29 21.81 -12.60
CA ASN A 33 -0.07 20.37 -12.47
C ASN A 33 1.42 19.97 -12.57
N SER A 34 2.34 20.91 -12.74
CA SER A 34 3.78 20.63 -12.84
C SER A 34 4.35 20.03 -11.55
N GLU A 35 3.80 20.42 -10.40
CA GLU A 35 4.20 19.91 -9.07
C GLU A 35 3.62 18.52 -8.74
N ARG A 36 2.67 18.02 -9.55
CA ARG A 36 2.08 16.70 -9.31
C ARG A 36 2.96 15.62 -9.92
N PRO A 37 3.12 14.45 -9.26
CA PRO A 37 3.80 13.32 -9.87
C PRO A 37 3.09 12.90 -11.15
N GLN A 38 3.75 13.10 -12.29
CA GLN A 38 3.27 12.64 -13.59
C GLN A 38 3.96 11.33 -13.96
N PHE A 39 3.25 10.45 -14.68
CA PHE A 39 3.87 9.27 -15.24
C PHE A 39 4.72 9.68 -16.45
N ASN A 40 5.97 10.05 -16.19
CA ASN A 40 6.94 10.48 -17.20
C ASN A 40 8.28 9.76 -16.96
N PHE A 41 9.14 9.77 -17.97
CA PHE A 41 10.41 9.03 -17.94
C PHE A 41 11.31 9.48 -16.78
N ALA A 42 11.36 10.77 -16.48
CA ALA A 42 12.16 11.32 -15.39
C ALA A 42 11.72 10.75 -14.02
N ASN A 43 10.42 10.79 -13.73
CA ASN A 43 9.87 10.24 -12.50
C ASN A 43 10.09 8.73 -12.43
N VAL A 44 9.86 7.99 -13.52
CA VAL A 44 10.16 6.54 -13.58
C VAL A 44 11.63 6.29 -13.22
N THR A 45 12.55 7.06 -13.77
CA THR A 45 13.99 6.95 -13.49
C THR A 45 14.31 7.25 -12.03
N PHE A 46 13.72 8.30 -11.45
CA PHE A 46 13.91 8.65 -10.04
C PHE A 46 13.39 7.55 -9.10
N TYR A 47 12.15 7.08 -9.29
CA TYR A 47 11.57 6.02 -8.47
C TYR A 47 12.33 4.70 -8.64
N PHE A 48 12.71 4.35 -9.87
CA PHE A 48 13.49 3.14 -10.15
C PHE A 48 14.88 3.20 -9.51
N GLY A 49 15.58 4.32 -9.62
CA GLY A 49 16.86 4.54 -8.95
C GLY A 49 16.75 4.42 -7.43
N ALA A 50 15.71 5.01 -6.83
CA ALA A 50 15.45 4.87 -5.40
C ALA A 50 15.19 3.43 -4.98
N LEU A 51 14.41 2.68 -5.77
CA LEU A 51 14.18 1.25 -5.52
C LEU A 51 15.46 0.42 -5.64
N ILE A 52 16.34 0.72 -6.60
CA ILE A 52 17.66 0.07 -6.72
C ILE A 52 18.48 0.33 -5.46
N VAL A 53 18.56 1.58 -5.00
CA VAL A 53 19.34 1.92 -3.80
C VAL A 53 18.79 1.23 -2.56
N ILE A 54 17.47 1.28 -2.35
CA ILE A 54 16.81 0.58 -1.24
C ILE A 54 17.13 -0.92 -1.33
N SER A 55 16.90 -1.54 -2.48
CA SER A 55 17.13 -2.99 -2.67
C SER A 55 18.60 -3.36 -2.49
N ALA A 56 19.55 -2.55 -2.97
CA ALA A 56 20.98 -2.80 -2.82
C ALA A 56 21.41 -2.77 -1.35
N MET A 57 20.88 -1.82 -0.58
CA MET A 57 21.25 -1.62 0.83
C MET A 57 20.48 -2.53 1.79
N THR A 58 19.31 -3.04 1.38
CA THR A 58 18.48 -3.88 2.25
C THR A 58 18.40 -5.33 1.79
N TRP A 59 17.98 -5.59 0.56
CA TRP A 59 17.69 -6.94 0.09
C TRP A 59 18.91 -7.67 -0.47
N PHE A 60 19.80 -6.95 -1.15
CA PHE A 60 21.01 -7.51 -1.78
C PHE A 60 22.27 -7.35 -0.93
N MET A 61 22.10 -7.04 0.35
CA MET A 61 23.20 -7.04 1.30
C MET A 61 23.74 -8.47 1.43
N THR A 62 24.94 -8.71 0.91
CA THR A 62 25.56 -10.03 0.90
C THR A 62 26.21 -10.36 2.25
N LEU A 63 26.56 -11.63 2.48
CA LEU A 63 27.37 -12.07 3.63
C LEU A 63 28.68 -11.29 3.78
N ALA A 64 29.19 -10.66 2.71
CA ALA A 64 30.35 -9.78 2.77
C ALA A 64 30.13 -8.59 3.70
N TRP A 65 28.90 -8.11 3.88
CA TRP A 65 28.64 -7.00 4.79
C TRP A 65 28.72 -7.38 6.27
N GLU A 66 28.46 -8.64 6.62
CA GLU A 66 28.66 -9.13 7.99
C GLU A 66 30.14 -9.04 8.41
N SER A 67 31.08 -9.02 7.44
CA SER A 67 32.51 -8.82 7.72
C SER A 67 32.85 -7.45 8.33
N PHE A 68 32.00 -6.43 8.14
CA PHE A 68 32.17 -5.13 8.77
C PHE A 68 31.81 -5.13 10.26
N GLY A 69 31.16 -6.19 10.75
CA GLY A 69 30.62 -6.29 12.11
C GLY A 69 29.49 -5.29 12.39
N GLY A 70 28.86 -5.41 13.56
CA GLY A 70 27.72 -4.57 13.94
C GLY A 70 28.02 -3.07 13.92
N SER A 71 29.20 -2.67 14.41
CA SER A 71 29.59 -1.27 14.52
C SER A 71 29.88 -0.66 13.15
N GLY A 72 30.52 -1.43 12.25
CA GLY A 72 30.75 -1.02 10.87
C GLY A 72 29.45 -0.84 10.11
N ILE A 73 28.50 -1.77 10.26
CA ILE A 73 27.16 -1.66 9.64
C ILE A 73 26.42 -0.42 10.16
N PHE A 74 26.40 -0.18 11.47
CA PHE A 74 25.75 0.98 12.06
C PHE A 74 26.34 2.31 11.54
N LEU A 75 27.66 2.42 11.51
CA LEU A 75 28.35 3.62 11.04
C LEU A 75 28.08 3.87 9.56
N LEU A 76 28.18 2.84 8.72
CA LEU A 76 27.90 2.96 7.29
C LEU A 76 26.45 3.37 7.04
N ALA A 77 25.48 2.69 7.65
CA ALA A 77 24.06 3.03 7.51
C ALA A 77 23.77 4.48 7.94
N SER A 78 24.37 4.93 9.05
CA SER A 78 24.22 6.29 9.55
C SER A 78 24.84 7.34 8.62
N ILE A 79 26.03 7.07 8.07
CA ILE A 79 26.70 7.97 7.12
C ILE A 79 25.87 8.07 5.84
N TYR A 80 25.44 6.94 5.27
CA TYR A 80 24.58 6.94 4.07
C TYR A 80 23.28 7.69 4.32
N ALA A 81 22.60 7.42 5.44
CA ALA A 81 21.37 8.12 5.81
C ALA A 81 21.60 9.63 5.92
N LEU A 82 22.69 10.06 6.56
CA LEU A 82 23.04 11.48 6.66
C LEU A 82 23.29 12.11 5.28
N CYS A 83 24.07 11.44 4.41
CA CYS A 83 24.31 11.90 3.04
C CYS A 83 23.00 12.06 2.26
N PHE A 84 22.09 11.09 2.35
CA PHE A 84 20.79 11.15 1.67
C PHE A 84 19.88 12.23 2.26
N VAL A 85 19.88 12.43 3.59
CA VAL A 85 19.14 13.53 4.22
C VAL A 85 19.68 14.87 3.76
N LEU A 86 21.00 15.08 3.74
CA LEU A 86 21.61 16.35 3.31
C LEU A 86 21.34 16.64 1.83
N ALA A 87 21.53 15.65 0.96
CA ALA A 87 21.24 15.77 -0.47
C ALA A 87 19.73 15.99 -0.72
N GLY A 88 18.88 15.24 -0.02
CA GLY A 88 17.42 15.36 -0.08
C GLY A 88 16.95 16.74 0.40
N SER A 89 17.57 17.27 1.45
CA SER A 89 17.29 18.61 1.98
C SER A 89 17.61 19.68 0.95
N ASN A 90 18.78 19.58 0.29
CA ASN A 90 19.18 20.52 -0.75
C ASN A 90 18.19 20.51 -1.93
N LEU A 91 17.82 19.31 -2.42
CA LEU A 91 16.86 19.16 -3.52
C LEU A 91 15.46 19.67 -3.15
N TRP A 92 14.99 19.35 -1.94
CA TRP A 92 13.63 19.66 -1.52
C TRP A 92 13.39 21.14 -1.25
N TRP A 93 14.33 21.81 -0.55
CA TRP A 93 14.16 23.19 -0.11
C TRP A 93 14.86 24.22 -0.99
N ARG A 94 16.05 23.92 -1.55
CA ARG A 94 16.79 24.90 -2.37
C ARG A 94 16.47 24.82 -3.85
N GLN A 95 16.23 23.62 -4.36
CA GLN A 95 15.97 23.39 -5.80
C GLN A 95 14.50 23.12 -6.10
N GLU A 96 13.64 23.07 -5.06
CA GLU A 96 12.20 22.79 -5.16
C GLU A 96 11.84 21.48 -5.89
N MET A 97 12.80 20.57 -6.06
CA MET A 97 12.61 19.28 -6.70
C MET A 97 12.03 18.28 -5.70
N LYS A 98 10.71 18.38 -5.46
CA LYS A 98 10.00 17.60 -4.43
C LYS A 98 10.11 16.09 -4.61
N ILE A 99 10.00 15.58 -5.83
CA ILE A 99 10.02 14.14 -6.11
C ILE A 99 11.39 13.51 -5.75
N PRO A 100 12.51 13.92 -6.36
CA PRO A 100 13.81 13.32 -6.02
C PRO A 100 14.23 13.64 -4.58
N GLY A 101 13.93 14.84 -4.06
CA GLY A 101 14.20 15.16 -2.66
C GLY A 101 13.48 14.21 -1.69
N GLY A 102 12.17 14.01 -1.89
CA GLY A 102 11.36 13.10 -1.08
C GLY A 102 11.80 11.63 -1.19
N LEU A 103 12.29 11.20 -2.36
CA LEU A 103 12.85 9.88 -2.55
C LEU A 103 14.14 9.67 -1.75
N LEU A 104 15.04 10.66 -1.70
CA LEU A 104 16.25 10.57 -0.88
C LEU A 104 15.93 10.47 0.62
N PHE A 105 14.94 11.23 1.11
CA PHE A 105 14.44 11.04 2.47
C PHE A 105 13.87 9.63 2.69
N THR A 106 13.16 9.09 1.70
CA THR A 106 12.61 7.73 1.79
C THR A 106 13.69 6.67 1.85
N ILE A 107 14.76 6.82 1.06
CA ILE A 107 15.94 5.95 1.13
C ILE A 107 16.56 6.04 2.53
N ALA A 108 16.77 7.25 3.07
CA ALA A 108 17.33 7.42 4.41
C ALA A 108 16.50 6.73 5.49
N VAL A 109 15.16 6.89 5.45
CA VAL A 109 14.26 6.17 6.37
C VAL A 109 14.38 4.66 6.19
N SER A 110 14.53 4.16 4.96
CA SER A 110 14.68 2.74 4.67
C SER A 110 16.01 2.14 5.15
N LEU A 111 17.00 2.96 5.53
CA LEU A 111 18.26 2.53 6.14
C LEU A 111 18.19 2.44 7.68
N THR A 112 17.13 2.97 8.30
CA THR A 112 16.88 2.85 9.74
C THR A 112 16.98 1.43 10.29
N PRO A 113 16.36 0.39 9.67
CA PRO A 113 16.42 -0.96 10.21
C PRO A 113 17.86 -1.49 10.19
N LEU A 114 18.63 -1.15 9.16
CA LEU A 114 20.05 -1.54 9.05
C LEU A 114 20.92 -0.89 10.13
N ALA A 115 20.69 0.39 10.44
CA ALA A 115 21.38 1.07 11.54
C ALA A 115 21.06 0.41 12.89
N ILE A 116 19.78 0.14 13.15
CA ILE A 116 19.33 -0.50 14.39
C ILE A 116 19.91 -1.91 14.50
N TYR A 117 19.91 -2.68 13.40
CA TYR A 117 20.55 -4.00 13.35
C TYR A 117 22.03 -3.93 13.75
N GLY A 118 22.78 -2.98 13.18
CA GLY A 118 24.19 -2.78 13.54
C GLY A 118 24.39 -2.55 15.04
N LEU A 119 23.55 -1.73 15.66
CA LEU A 119 23.58 -1.50 17.12
C LEU A 119 23.22 -2.75 17.92
N GLN A 120 22.17 -3.48 17.53
CA GLN A 120 21.78 -4.73 18.20
C GLN A 120 22.90 -5.77 18.12
N ARG A 121 23.56 -5.87 16.96
CA ARG A 121 24.70 -6.76 16.72
C ARG A 121 25.92 -6.38 17.56
N THR A 122 26.23 -5.09 17.72
CA THR A 122 27.34 -4.63 18.58
C THR A 122 27.08 -4.84 20.06
N THR A 123 25.85 -4.56 20.51
CA THR A 123 25.48 -4.64 21.93
C THR A 123 25.13 -6.06 22.38
N GLY A 124 24.86 -6.96 21.44
CA GLY A 124 24.30 -8.28 21.70
C GLY A 124 22.85 -8.24 22.21
N PHE A 125 22.19 -7.09 22.14
CA PHE A 125 20.85 -6.90 22.68
C PHE A 125 19.78 -7.36 21.68
N TRP A 126 19.20 -8.53 21.97
CA TRP A 126 18.11 -9.12 21.20
C TRP A 126 16.95 -9.46 22.11
N THR A 127 15.71 -9.19 21.67
CA THR A 127 14.51 -9.40 22.51
C THR A 127 14.22 -10.88 22.76
N GLN A 128 14.56 -11.77 21.80
CA GLN A 128 14.34 -13.22 21.90
C GLN A 128 15.58 -14.06 21.55
N GLY A 129 16.78 -13.50 21.68
CA GLY A 129 18.05 -14.16 21.29
C GLY A 129 18.50 -13.80 19.86
N ASP A 130 19.73 -14.18 19.50
CA ASP A 130 20.35 -13.80 18.23
C ASP A 130 19.53 -14.30 17.02
N PRO A 131 18.94 -13.40 16.21
CA PRO A 131 18.12 -13.80 15.08
C PRO A 131 18.93 -14.29 13.88
N GLY A 132 20.25 -14.24 13.92
CA GLY A 132 21.11 -14.62 12.81
C GLY A 132 21.61 -13.41 12.03
N THR A 133 21.63 -13.51 10.70
CA THR A 133 22.18 -12.47 9.82
C THR A 133 21.10 -11.49 9.36
N TYR A 134 21.48 -10.30 8.89
CA TYR A 134 20.50 -9.34 8.37
C TYR A 134 19.66 -9.89 7.20
N GLN A 135 20.21 -10.81 6.41
CA GLN A 135 19.46 -11.48 5.33
C GLN A 135 18.25 -12.25 5.87
N ASP A 136 18.35 -12.77 7.10
CA ASP A 136 17.29 -13.52 7.76
C ASP A 136 16.11 -12.63 8.19
N PHE A 137 16.27 -11.30 8.21
CA PHE A 137 15.18 -10.34 8.45
C PHE A 137 14.04 -10.51 7.43
N TYR A 138 14.35 -10.82 6.18
CA TYR A 138 13.36 -11.00 5.12
C TYR A 138 12.84 -12.44 4.98
N LEU A 139 13.54 -13.41 5.59
CA LEU A 139 13.26 -14.83 5.42
C LEU A 139 12.61 -15.46 6.65
N TRP A 140 12.97 -15.02 7.85
CA TRP A 140 12.57 -15.64 9.11
C TRP A 140 11.90 -14.64 10.05
N ILE A 141 10.61 -14.89 10.30
CA ILE A 141 9.77 -14.15 11.25
C ILE A 141 10.26 -14.47 12.68
N LYS A 142 11.01 -13.54 13.29
CA LYS A 142 11.60 -13.65 14.64
C LYS A 142 11.32 -12.36 15.43
N GLY A 143 10.89 -12.47 16.68
CA GLY A 143 10.55 -11.30 17.50
C GLY A 143 11.73 -10.35 17.78
N SER A 144 12.97 -10.81 17.58
CA SER A 144 14.20 -9.99 17.70
C SER A 144 14.31 -8.85 16.69
N TRP A 145 13.52 -8.90 15.61
CA TRP A 145 13.47 -7.87 14.56
C TRP A 145 12.55 -6.67 14.88
N PHE A 146 11.72 -6.79 15.91
CA PHE A 146 10.72 -5.79 16.30
C PHE A 146 11.27 -4.36 16.47
N LEU A 147 12.48 -4.22 17.03
CA LEU A 147 13.09 -2.90 17.25
C LEU A 147 13.44 -2.19 15.93
N MET A 148 13.81 -2.95 14.91
CA MET A 148 14.13 -2.41 13.58
C MET A 148 12.87 -1.87 12.91
N GLU A 149 11.75 -2.59 13.01
CA GLU A 149 10.45 -2.17 12.50
C GLU A 149 9.95 -0.93 13.22
N LEU A 150 9.96 -0.96 14.57
CA LEU A 150 9.50 0.15 15.41
C LEU A 150 10.32 1.41 15.13
N GLY A 151 11.64 1.28 15.06
CA GLY A 151 12.50 2.41 14.73
C GLY A 151 12.26 2.98 13.34
N THR A 152 11.98 2.12 12.35
CA THR A 152 11.63 2.57 10.98
C THR A 152 10.29 3.30 10.95
N ILE A 153 9.28 2.82 11.70
CA ILE A 153 7.99 3.51 11.86
C ILE A 153 8.20 4.90 12.49
N ILE A 154 8.96 4.98 13.59
CA ILE A 154 9.26 6.26 14.26
C ILE A 154 10.00 7.20 13.32
N ALA A 155 11.08 6.73 12.67
CA ALA A 155 11.86 7.53 11.74
C ALA A 155 11.01 8.03 10.56
N GLY A 156 10.14 7.18 10.01
CA GLY A 156 9.21 7.56 8.94
C GLY A 156 8.18 8.60 9.39
N LEU A 157 7.59 8.44 10.58
CA LEU A 157 6.65 9.42 11.15
C LEU A 157 7.32 10.76 11.40
N VAL A 158 8.56 10.75 11.93
CA VAL A 158 9.37 11.96 12.11
C VAL A 158 9.64 12.60 10.75
N ALA A 159 10.09 11.83 9.74
CA ALA A 159 10.39 12.34 8.41
C ALA A 159 9.15 12.97 7.73
N ILE A 160 7.96 12.38 7.85
CA ILE A 160 6.72 12.91 7.28
C ILE A 160 6.34 14.28 7.87
N ASN A 161 6.68 14.53 9.14
CA ASN A 161 6.43 15.82 9.78
C ASN A 161 7.28 16.95 9.18
N PHE A 162 8.50 16.63 8.70
CA PHE A 162 9.38 17.60 8.05
C PHE A 162 9.18 17.67 6.53
N VAL A 163 8.96 16.52 5.91
CA VAL A 163 8.89 16.34 4.46
C VAL A 163 7.58 15.63 4.13
N ARG A 164 6.59 16.43 3.71
CA ARG A 164 5.28 15.92 3.30
C ARG A 164 5.37 15.29 1.91
N PHE A 165 5.89 14.06 1.86
CA PHE A 165 6.00 13.25 0.65
C PHE A 165 5.26 11.92 0.80
N PRO A 166 4.23 11.61 -0.02
CA PRO A 166 3.39 10.42 0.17
C PRO A 166 4.14 9.10 0.19
N PHE A 167 5.21 8.96 -0.60
CA PHE A 167 5.97 7.72 -0.70
C PHE A 167 6.76 7.37 0.58
N LEU A 168 6.97 8.33 1.51
CA LEU A 168 7.52 8.06 2.84
C LEU A 168 6.63 7.14 3.69
N THR A 169 5.36 6.99 3.32
CA THR A 169 4.47 6.03 3.97
C THR A 169 4.78 4.58 3.58
N ALA A 170 5.54 4.33 2.51
CA ALA A 170 5.88 2.98 2.07
C ALA A 170 6.78 2.22 3.06
N PRO A 171 7.92 2.77 3.55
CA PRO A 171 8.73 2.12 4.59
C PRO A 171 7.95 1.87 5.89
N ILE A 172 7.07 2.80 6.26
CA ILE A 172 6.22 2.67 7.46
C ILE A 172 5.25 1.52 7.29
N ALA A 173 4.54 1.48 6.16
CA ALA A 173 3.55 0.45 5.86
C ALA A 173 4.19 -0.94 5.71
N PHE A 174 5.37 -1.00 5.09
CA PHE A 174 6.18 -2.21 4.99
C PHE A 174 6.59 -2.71 6.39
N SER A 175 7.09 -1.81 7.25
CA SER A 175 7.47 -2.17 8.63
C SER A 175 6.27 -2.64 9.45
N LEU A 176 5.10 -2.01 9.30
CA LEU A 176 3.87 -2.46 9.95
C LEU A 176 3.45 -3.86 9.48
N TYR A 177 3.62 -4.18 8.20
CA TYR A 177 3.33 -5.51 7.68
C TYR A 177 4.23 -6.58 8.31
N PHE A 178 5.54 -6.35 8.37
CA PHE A 178 6.47 -7.26 9.05
C PHE A 178 6.15 -7.38 10.55
N MET A 179 5.83 -6.25 11.20
CA MET A 179 5.48 -6.21 12.62
C MET A 179 4.26 -7.07 12.94
N SER A 180 3.31 -7.18 12.01
CA SER A 180 2.16 -8.09 12.17
C SER A 180 2.57 -9.56 12.34
N MET A 181 3.69 -9.96 11.72
CA MET A 181 4.23 -11.31 11.76
C MET A 181 5.13 -11.50 13.00
N ASP A 182 5.98 -10.52 13.31
CA ASP A 182 6.98 -10.59 14.38
C ASP A 182 6.41 -10.37 15.79
N ILE A 183 5.26 -9.69 15.92
CA ILE A 183 4.62 -9.49 17.24
C ILE A 183 4.05 -10.79 17.83
N THR A 184 3.71 -11.77 16.99
CA THR A 184 3.13 -13.04 17.43
C THR A 184 4.08 -13.85 18.33
N PRO A 185 5.34 -14.16 17.92
CA PRO A 185 6.28 -14.82 18.80
C PRO A 185 6.64 -13.96 20.03
N LEU A 186 6.59 -12.63 19.92
CA LEU A 186 6.88 -11.72 21.03
C LEU A 186 5.81 -11.76 22.14
N LEU A 187 4.53 -11.83 21.78
CA LEU A 187 3.42 -11.86 22.74
C LEU A 187 3.17 -13.25 23.36
N PHE A 188 3.36 -14.32 22.59
CA PHE A 188 2.97 -15.67 23.00
C PHE A 188 4.15 -16.62 23.31
N GLY A 189 5.38 -16.19 23.02
CA GLY A 189 6.60 -16.97 23.24
C GLY A 189 6.84 -18.07 22.21
N GLU A 190 8.09 -18.50 22.04
CA GLU A 190 8.49 -19.48 21.01
C GLU A 190 8.10 -20.94 21.32
N LYS A 191 7.58 -21.23 22.52
CA LYS A 191 7.40 -22.62 22.99
C LYS A 191 6.25 -23.38 22.33
N THR A 192 5.47 -22.76 21.46
CA THR A 192 4.46 -23.46 20.66
C THR A 192 4.32 -22.78 19.31
N TYR A 193 4.98 -23.30 18.28
CA TYR A 193 4.83 -22.82 16.91
C TYR A 193 3.40 -23.08 16.43
N ASN A 194 2.51 -22.12 16.65
CA ASN A 194 1.13 -22.19 16.16
C ASN A 194 0.98 -21.27 14.95
N TRP A 195 1.20 -21.82 13.76
CA TRP A 195 1.03 -21.12 12.48
C TRP A 195 -0.34 -20.45 12.37
N GLN A 196 -1.41 -21.09 12.88
CA GLN A 196 -2.75 -20.51 12.85
C GLN A 196 -2.86 -19.24 13.70
N LEU A 197 -2.15 -19.18 14.84
CA LEU A 197 -2.13 -17.98 15.68
C LEU A 197 -1.46 -16.81 14.96
N ARG A 198 -0.38 -17.05 14.21
CA ARG A 198 0.29 -16.02 13.39
C ARG A 198 -0.65 -15.45 12.33
N LEU A 199 -1.40 -16.33 11.66
CA LEU A 199 -2.40 -15.91 10.67
C LEU A 199 -3.53 -15.11 11.29
N LEU A 200 -4.00 -15.49 12.49
CA LEU A 200 -5.04 -14.77 13.22
C LEU A 200 -4.57 -13.38 13.64
N VAL A 201 -3.35 -13.26 14.16
CA VAL A 201 -2.76 -11.97 14.52
C VAL A 201 -2.58 -11.10 13.28
N SER A 202 -2.06 -11.64 12.17
CA SER A 202 -1.91 -10.89 10.92
C SER A 202 -3.25 -10.43 10.34
N LEU A 203 -4.31 -11.24 10.47
CA LEU A 203 -5.67 -10.87 10.07
C LEU A 203 -6.18 -9.65 10.85
N TRP A 204 -6.15 -9.70 12.19
CA TRP A 204 -6.65 -8.60 13.03
C TRP A 204 -5.77 -7.36 12.94
N PHE A 205 -4.45 -7.54 12.87
CA PHE A 205 -3.51 -6.44 12.69
C PHE A 205 -3.72 -5.76 11.33
N GLY A 206 -3.95 -6.53 10.26
CA GLY A 206 -4.30 -6.02 8.94
C GLY A 206 -5.58 -5.15 8.97
N ILE A 207 -6.62 -5.59 9.69
CA ILE A 207 -7.83 -4.79 9.92
C ILE A 207 -7.48 -3.48 10.62
N ALA A 208 -6.67 -3.50 11.69
CA ALA A 208 -6.25 -2.29 12.39
C ALA A 208 -5.48 -1.34 11.45
N CYS A 209 -4.57 -1.85 10.61
CA CYS A 209 -3.87 -1.06 9.61
C CYS A 209 -4.83 -0.43 8.58
N ILE A 210 -5.85 -1.17 8.11
CA ILE A 210 -6.87 -0.66 7.19
C ILE A 210 -7.67 0.48 7.86
N VAL A 211 -8.03 0.35 9.13
CA VAL A 211 -8.71 1.41 9.88
C VAL A 211 -7.82 2.66 10.01
N VAL A 212 -6.53 2.49 10.35
CA VAL A 212 -5.59 3.61 10.40
C VAL A 212 -5.43 4.26 9.02
N ALA A 213 -5.32 3.47 7.95
CA ALA A 213 -5.25 3.96 6.57
C ALA A 213 -6.48 4.79 6.21
N TYR A 214 -7.67 4.34 6.63
CA TYR A 214 -8.92 5.05 6.44
C TYR A 214 -8.99 6.38 7.22
N LEU A 215 -8.55 6.39 8.47
CA LEU A 215 -8.47 7.63 9.26
C LEU A 215 -7.50 8.65 8.62
N VAL A 216 -6.37 8.17 8.08
CA VAL A 216 -5.43 9.01 7.32
C VAL A 216 -6.07 9.52 6.03
N ASP A 217 -6.84 8.69 5.32
CA ASP A 217 -7.53 9.03 4.07
C ASP A 217 -8.60 10.13 4.27
N ILE A 218 -9.34 10.09 5.38
CA ILE A 218 -10.33 11.14 5.70
C ILE A 218 -9.64 12.45 6.12
N ARG A 219 -8.55 12.35 6.88
CA ARG A 219 -7.87 13.54 7.43
C ARG A 219 -7.05 14.29 6.39
N THR A 220 -6.56 13.59 5.37
CA THR A 220 -5.68 14.16 4.35
C THR A 220 -6.48 14.52 3.11
N ARG A 221 -6.35 15.75 2.61
CA ARG A 221 -6.99 16.11 1.33
C ARG A 221 -6.27 15.37 0.21
N ARG A 222 -7.00 14.68 -0.66
CA ARG A 222 -6.45 13.99 -1.85
C ARG A 222 -5.60 14.89 -2.75
N ARG A 223 -5.82 16.21 -2.69
CA ARG A 223 -5.03 17.21 -3.40
C ARG A 223 -3.55 17.25 -2.98
N ASP A 224 -3.23 16.88 -1.75
CA ASP A 224 -1.89 16.97 -1.16
C ASP A 224 -1.04 15.70 -1.37
N GLY A 225 -1.61 14.71 -2.08
CA GLY A 225 -0.99 13.41 -2.35
C GLY A 225 -1.63 12.27 -1.57
N ASP A 226 -1.35 11.04 -2.00
CA ASP A 226 -2.01 9.84 -1.49
C ASP A 226 -1.18 9.13 -0.40
N TYR A 227 -1.35 9.57 0.85
CA TYR A 227 -0.61 9.03 2.00
C TYR A 227 -1.19 7.70 2.53
N SER A 228 -2.43 7.37 2.19
CA SER A 228 -3.09 6.16 2.69
C SER A 228 -2.89 4.95 1.77
N PHE A 229 -2.48 5.14 0.51
CA PHE A 229 -2.29 4.05 -0.46
C PHE A 229 -1.42 2.90 0.08
N TRP A 230 -0.23 3.19 0.58
CA TRP A 230 0.69 2.16 1.05
C TRP A 230 0.18 1.47 2.31
N LEU A 231 -0.45 2.22 3.22
CA LEU A 231 -1.08 1.67 4.43
C LEU A 231 -2.23 0.72 4.08
N TYR A 232 -3.08 1.09 3.11
CA TYR A 232 -4.12 0.19 2.61
C TYR A 232 -3.54 -1.05 1.95
N LEU A 233 -2.50 -0.91 1.13
CA LEU A 233 -1.88 -2.03 0.43
C LEU A 233 -1.32 -3.07 1.41
N PHE A 234 -0.47 -2.63 2.33
CA PHE A 234 0.17 -3.52 3.30
C PHE A 234 -0.80 -4.03 4.38
N GLY A 235 -1.78 -3.21 4.79
CA GLY A 235 -2.86 -3.66 5.67
C GLY A 235 -3.73 -4.73 5.01
N LEU A 236 -4.06 -4.57 3.72
CA LEU A 236 -4.77 -5.58 2.94
C LEU A 236 -3.94 -6.83 2.71
N LEU A 237 -2.62 -6.72 2.48
CA LEU A 237 -1.74 -7.89 2.37
C LEU A 237 -1.79 -8.72 3.65
N ALA A 238 -1.61 -8.09 4.83
CA ALA A 238 -1.69 -8.78 6.13
C ALA A 238 -3.07 -9.43 6.34
N PHE A 239 -4.14 -8.66 6.13
CA PHE A 239 -5.50 -9.15 6.28
C PHE A 239 -5.81 -10.32 5.33
N TRP A 240 -5.53 -10.15 4.04
CA TRP A 240 -5.94 -11.08 2.99
C TRP A 240 -5.12 -12.36 3.01
N PHE A 241 -3.80 -12.29 3.23
CA PHE A 241 -3.00 -13.50 3.41
C PHE A 241 -3.35 -14.21 4.72
N GLY A 242 -3.57 -13.47 5.82
CA GLY A 242 -4.06 -14.03 7.08
C GLY A 242 -5.37 -14.80 6.89
N LEU A 243 -6.32 -14.22 6.16
CA LEU A 243 -7.61 -14.84 5.85
C LEU A 243 -7.48 -16.06 4.92
N THR A 244 -6.74 -15.92 3.81
CA THR A 244 -6.65 -16.95 2.76
C THR A 244 -5.85 -18.17 3.21
N LEU A 245 -4.80 -17.97 4.00
CA LEU A 245 -3.92 -19.05 4.45
C LEU A 245 -4.42 -19.74 5.73
N MET A 246 -5.40 -19.16 6.44
CA MET A 246 -5.96 -19.76 7.66
C MET A 246 -6.61 -21.13 7.38
N GLY A 247 -7.00 -21.35 6.14
CA GLY A 247 -7.58 -22.60 5.66
C GLY A 247 -9.03 -22.74 6.11
N ASP A 248 -9.82 -23.42 5.28
CA ASP A 248 -11.23 -23.68 5.55
C ASP A 248 -11.41 -25.17 5.80
N SER A 249 -11.97 -25.54 6.96
CA SER A 249 -12.27 -26.94 7.27
C SER A 249 -13.57 -27.41 6.64
N ASN A 250 -14.54 -26.50 6.45
CA ASN A 250 -15.89 -26.83 5.96
C ASN A 250 -16.33 -25.91 4.81
N GLU A 251 -17.26 -26.39 3.98
CA GLU A 251 -17.82 -25.61 2.84
C GLU A 251 -18.48 -24.28 3.28
N PHE A 252 -19.03 -24.23 4.49
CA PHE A 252 -19.58 -23.00 5.04
C PHE A 252 -18.50 -21.91 5.26
N GLN A 253 -17.30 -22.29 5.67
CA GLN A 253 -16.20 -21.34 5.85
C GLN A 253 -15.70 -20.81 4.50
N LYS A 254 -15.61 -21.67 3.48
CA LYS A 254 -15.29 -21.26 2.10
C LYS A 254 -16.34 -20.31 1.53
N PHE A 255 -17.62 -20.56 1.82
CA PHE A 255 -18.70 -19.65 1.44
C PHE A 255 -18.57 -18.29 2.16
N LEU A 256 -18.27 -18.29 3.46
CA LEU A 256 -18.02 -17.07 4.23
C LEU A 256 -16.79 -16.32 3.70
N TYR A 257 -15.72 -17.02 3.33
CA TYR A 257 -14.54 -16.47 2.66
C TYR A 257 -14.92 -15.76 1.35
N CYS A 258 -15.77 -16.37 0.53
CA CYS A 258 -16.31 -15.74 -0.68
C CYS A 258 -17.09 -14.45 -0.33
N LEU A 259 -17.94 -14.49 0.70
CA LEU A 259 -18.73 -13.35 1.14
C LEU A 259 -17.85 -12.19 1.66
N ILE A 260 -16.78 -12.48 2.40
CA ILE A 260 -15.80 -11.49 2.85
C ILE A 260 -15.13 -10.82 1.64
N ASN A 261 -14.72 -11.60 0.64
CA ASN A 261 -14.08 -11.07 -0.57
C ASN A 261 -15.05 -10.25 -1.44
N LEU A 262 -16.33 -10.63 -1.52
CA LEU A 262 -17.37 -9.77 -2.10
C LEU A 262 -17.53 -8.47 -1.31
N GLY A 263 -17.46 -8.53 0.03
CA GLY A 263 -17.42 -7.36 0.90
C GLY A 263 -16.24 -6.43 0.59
N LEU A 264 -15.04 -6.97 0.34
CA LEU A 264 -13.89 -6.18 -0.12
C LEU A 264 -14.16 -5.49 -1.47
N MET A 265 -14.78 -6.18 -2.42
CA MET A 265 -15.17 -5.56 -3.70
C MET A 265 -16.16 -4.41 -3.49
N LEU A 266 -17.13 -4.53 -2.59
CA LEU A 266 -18.06 -3.44 -2.26
C LEU A 266 -17.32 -2.27 -1.57
N LEU A 267 -16.42 -2.56 -0.63
CA LEU A 267 -15.57 -1.56 0.02
C LEU A 267 -14.70 -0.79 -0.97
N SER A 268 -14.27 -1.43 -2.08
CA SER A 268 -13.50 -0.78 -3.13
C SER A 268 -14.25 0.40 -3.75
N VAL A 269 -15.57 0.27 -3.94
CA VAL A 269 -16.44 1.31 -4.50
C VAL A 269 -16.67 2.41 -3.46
N LEU A 270 -16.96 2.03 -2.21
CA LEU A 270 -17.21 2.97 -1.10
C LEU A 270 -16.00 3.85 -0.79
N LEU A 271 -14.81 3.24 -0.72
CA LEU A 271 -13.56 3.95 -0.42
C LEU A 271 -12.94 4.60 -1.67
N LYS A 272 -13.43 4.27 -2.87
CA LYS A 272 -12.81 4.61 -4.17
C LYS A 272 -11.35 4.12 -4.25
N ARG A 273 -11.06 2.95 -3.70
CA ARG A 273 -9.72 2.36 -3.57
C ARG A 273 -9.63 1.07 -4.39
N LYS A 274 -8.92 1.13 -5.52
CA LYS A 274 -8.77 0.01 -6.46
C LYS A 274 -8.11 -1.23 -5.83
N VAL A 275 -7.26 -1.08 -4.82
CA VAL A 275 -6.55 -2.19 -4.20
C VAL A 275 -7.53 -3.25 -3.65
N PHE A 276 -8.65 -2.82 -3.05
CA PHE A 276 -9.68 -3.72 -2.51
C PHE A 276 -10.35 -4.60 -3.58
N ILE A 277 -10.60 -4.08 -4.78
CA ILE A 277 -11.24 -4.89 -5.84
C ILE A 277 -10.29 -5.96 -6.38
N VAL A 278 -8.98 -5.70 -6.37
CA VAL A 278 -7.97 -6.66 -6.80
C VAL A 278 -7.93 -7.84 -5.82
N PHE A 279 -7.81 -7.58 -4.52
CA PHE A 279 -7.81 -8.63 -3.50
C PHE A 279 -9.15 -9.38 -3.42
N GLY A 280 -10.27 -8.65 -3.39
CA GLY A 280 -11.60 -9.25 -3.38
C GLY A 280 -11.86 -10.10 -4.63
N GLY A 281 -11.46 -9.61 -5.81
CA GLY A 281 -11.54 -10.36 -7.05
C GLY A 281 -10.71 -11.64 -7.00
N MET A 282 -9.43 -11.56 -6.61
CA MET A 282 -8.57 -12.74 -6.45
C MET A 282 -9.19 -13.79 -5.52
N GLY A 283 -9.77 -13.37 -4.39
CA GLY A 283 -10.42 -14.31 -3.47
C GLY A 283 -11.69 -14.94 -4.03
N VAL A 284 -12.56 -14.16 -4.69
CA VAL A 284 -13.77 -14.70 -5.36
C VAL A 284 -13.39 -15.68 -6.46
N PHE A 285 -12.40 -15.36 -7.31
CA PHE A 285 -11.92 -16.28 -8.34
C PHE A 285 -11.27 -17.53 -7.74
N GLY A 286 -10.55 -17.41 -6.63
CA GLY A 286 -10.04 -18.56 -5.88
C GLY A 286 -11.16 -19.48 -5.42
N TYR A 287 -12.25 -18.93 -4.86
CA TYR A 287 -13.43 -19.70 -4.45
C TYR A 287 -14.16 -20.34 -5.64
N LEU A 288 -14.36 -19.60 -6.74
CA LEU A 288 -14.97 -20.15 -7.96
C LEU A 288 -14.12 -21.27 -8.56
N GLY A 289 -12.80 -21.14 -8.52
CA GLY A 289 -11.87 -22.20 -8.91
C GLY A 289 -12.01 -23.45 -8.04
N HIS A 290 -12.11 -23.29 -6.71
CA HIS A 290 -12.41 -24.39 -5.81
C HIS A 290 -13.74 -25.08 -6.16
N LEU A 291 -14.78 -24.29 -6.40
CA LEU A 291 -16.10 -24.78 -6.76
C LEU A 291 -16.06 -25.56 -8.08
N ALA A 292 -15.29 -25.07 -9.07
CA ALA A 292 -15.10 -25.71 -10.36
C ALA A 292 -14.34 -27.04 -10.26
N TYR A 293 -13.19 -27.05 -9.59
CA TYR A 293 -12.26 -28.19 -9.59
C TYR A 293 -12.54 -29.23 -8.52
N SER A 294 -13.18 -28.85 -7.40
CA SER A 294 -13.40 -29.76 -6.27
C SER A 294 -14.86 -30.18 -6.11
N VAL A 295 -15.81 -29.26 -6.31
CA VAL A 295 -17.23 -29.54 -6.03
C VAL A 295 -17.98 -29.97 -7.30
N PHE A 296 -17.76 -29.25 -8.41
CA PHE A 296 -18.45 -29.47 -9.68
C PHE A 296 -17.52 -30.04 -10.76
N GLN A 297 -16.48 -30.78 -10.38
CA GLN A 297 -15.47 -31.32 -11.29
C GLN A 297 -16.06 -32.07 -12.50
N ASN A 298 -17.16 -32.80 -12.29
CA ASN A 298 -17.82 -33.59 -13.32
C ASN A 298 -19.09 -32.93 -13.90
N ALA A 299 -19.42 -31.70 -13.48
CA ALA A 299 -20.65 -31.04 -13.90
C ALA A 299 -20.41 -30.13 -15.11
N VAL A 300 -20.78 -30.61 -16.30
CA VAL A 300 -20.68 -29.86 -17.57
C VAL A 300 -21.49 -28.55 -17.52
N LEU A 301 -22.56 -28.49 -16.73
CA LEU A 301 -23.40 -27.30 -16.54
C LEU A 301 -22.70 -26.15 -15.80
N PHE A 302 -21.67 -26.43 -15.00
CA PHE A 302 -21.06 -25.41 -14.14
C PHE A 302 -20.41 -24.26 -14.93
N PRO A 303 -19.58 -24.51 -15.97
CA PRO A 303 -19.07 -23.44 -16.84
C PRO A 303 -20.17 -22.61 -17.52
N PHE A 304 -21.27 -23.24 -17.95
CA PHE A 304 -22.40 -22.52 -18.56
C PHE A 304 -23.09 -21.60 -17.54
N ALA A 305 -23.34 -22.09 -16.33
CA ALA A 305 -23.90 -21.28 -15.24
C ALA A 305 -22.99 -20.08 -14.93
N LEU A 306 -21.67 -20.28 -14.92
CA LEU A 306 -20.70 -19.21 -14.70
C LEU A 306 -20.71 -18.17 -15.82
N THR A 307 -20.90 -18.60 -17.07
CA THR A 307 -21.03 -17.68 -18.21
C THR A 307 -22.31 -16.85 -18.10
N VAL A 308 -23.44 -17.46 -17.75
CA VAL A 308 -24.70 -16.74 -17.51
C VAL A 308 -24.55 -15.75 -16.37
N LEU A 309 -23.88 -16.13 -15.27
CA LEU A 309 -23.58 -15.23 -14.15
C LEU A 309 -22.72 -14.04 -14.61
N GLY A 310 -21.66 -14.30 -15.38
CA GLY A 310 -20.78 -13.26 -15.92
C GLY A 310 -21.53 -12.26 -16.81
N ILE A 311 -22.34 -12.75 -17.75
CA ILE A 311 -23.18 -11.90 -18.62
C ILE A 311 -24.18 -11.09 -17.79
N SER A 312 -24.79 -11.71 -16.78
CA SER A 312 -25.72 -11.03 -15.87
C SER A 312 -25.05 -9.88 -15.11
N MET A 313 -23.81 -10.08 -14.64
CA MET A 313 -23.04 -9.02 -13.98
C MET A 313 -22.68 -7.88 -14.92
N ILE A 314 -22.31 -8.17 -16.18
CA ILE A 314 -22.09 -7.14 -17.20
C ILE A 314 -23.38 -6.33 -17.43
N TYR A 315 -24.51 -7.03 -17.60
CA TYR A 315 -25.80 -6.39 -17.80
C TYR A 315 -26.19 -5.49 -16.62
N LEU A 316 -26.04 -5.98 -15.38
CA LEU A 316 -26.26 -5.18 -14.16
C LEU A 316 -25.34 -3.95 -14.11
N GLY A 317 -24.07 -4.10 -14.50
CA GLY A 317 -23.13 -2.98 -14.61
C GLY A 317 -23.59 -1.93 -15.64
N THR A 318 -24.09 -2.35 -16.79
CA THR A 318 -24.62 -1.43 -17.81
C THR A 318 -25.89 -0.71 -17.36
N LEU A 319 -26.80 -1.41 -16.65
CA LEU A 319 -27.98 -0.81 -16.04
C LEU A 319 -27.60 0.24 -14.99
N TYR A 320 -26.63 -0.10 -14.13
CA TYR A 320 -26.10 0.85 -13.14
C TYR A 320 -25.51 2.09 -13.82
N GLN A 321 -24.71 1.92 -14.88
CA GLN A 321 -24.12 3.04 -15.60
C GLN A 321 -25.17 3.93 -16.26
N ARG A 322 -26.23 3.35 -16.85
CA ARG A 322 -27.34 4.12 -17.46
C ARG A 322 -28.13 4.91 -16.43
N ASN A 323 -28.29 4.37 -15.22
CA ASN A 323 -29.08 4.99 -14.15
C ASN A 323 -28.22 5.68 -13.09
N SER A 324 -26.90 5.83 -13.30
CA SER A 324 -25.99 6.24 -12.22
C SER A 324 -26.38 7.59 -11.64
N ARG A 325 -26.80 8.54 -12.48
CA ARG A 325 -27.23 9.88 -12.04
C ARG A 325 -28.48 9.85 -11.17
N ASN A 326 -29.42 8.94 -11.44
CA ASN A 326 -30.63 8.76 -10.64
C ASN A 326 -30.34 8.01 -9.33
N ILE A 327 -29.44 7.02 -9.36
CA ILE A 327 -29.02 6.27 -8.19
C ILE A 327 -28.21 7.15 -7.24
N GLU A 328 -27.32 7.98 -7.78
CA GLU A 328 -26.51 8.93 -7.02
C GLU A 328 -27.40 9.98 -6.34
N LEU A 329 -28.38 10.55 -7.06
CA LEU A 329 -29.36 11.46 -6.48
C LEU A 329 -30.25 10.80 -5.41
N PHE A 330 -30.57 9.51 -5.56
CA PHE A 330 -31.35 8.76 -4.57
C PHE A 330 -30.52 8.46 -3.30
N LEU A 331 -29.28 8.03 -3.47
CA LEU A 331 -28.35 7.79 -2.37
C LEU A 331 -28.00 9.08 -1.62
N GLU A 332 -27.82 10.20 -2.33
CA GLU A 332 -27.59 11.51 -1.71
C GLU A 332 -28.78 11.99 -0.87
N ARG A 333 -30.01 11.56 -1.19
CA ARG A 333 -31.22 11.87 -0.41
C ARG A 333 -31.39 10.97 0.82
N LEU A 334 -30.86 9.75 0.77
CA LEU A 334 -30.98 8.76 1.84
C LEU A 334 -29.82 8.79 2.84
N LEU A 335 -28.64 9.27 2.43
CA LEU A 335 -27.46 9.32 3.28
C LEU A 335 -27.49 10.54 4.21
N PRO A 336 -27.53 10.34 5.54
CA PRO A 336 -27.39 11.43 6.50
C PRO A 336 -26.03 12.13 6.32
N ASP A 337 -25.98 13.44 6.59
CA ASP A 337 -24.76 14.25 6.46
C ASP A 337 -23.55 13.66 7.21
N THR A 338 -23.80 12.94 8.30
CA THR A 338 -22.79 12.24 9.09
C THR A 338 -22.05 11.17 8.29
N VAL A 339 -22.76 10.39 7.45
CA VAL A 339 -22.15 9.35 6.60
C VAL A 339 -21.44 9.98 5.40
N ARG A 340 -21.97 11.10 4.88
CA ARG A 340 -21.34 11.86 3.78
C ARG A 340 -19.99 12.47 4.18
N ARG A 341 -19.78 12.77 5.47
CA ARG A 341 -18.47 13.22 6.00
C ARG A 341 -17.46 12.08 6.17
N LEU A 342 -17.94 10.84 6.29
CA LEU A 342 -17.10 9.64 6.41
C LEU A 342 -16.64 9.12 5.04
N LEU A 343 -17.33 9.48 3.96
CA LEU A 343 -16.87 9.16 2.61
C LEU A 343 -15.70 10.07 2.19
N PRO A 344 -14.61 9.51 1.63
CA PRO A 344 -13.48 10.31 1.19
C PRO A 344 -13.89 11.24 0.03
N ARG A 345 -13.69 12.54 0.24
CA ARG A 345 -14.05 13.61 -0.72
C ARG A 345 -13.11 13.61 -1.92
N GLU A 346 -13.62 13.97 -3.10
CA GLU A 346 -12.85 14.01 -4.35
C GLU A 346 -11.67 14.99 -4.33
#